data_AF-A0A2E0UN66-F1
#
_entry.id   AF-A0A2E0UN66-F1
#
_cell.length_a   1.000
_cell.length_b   1.000
_cell.length_c   1.000
_cell.angle_alpha   90.00
_cell.angle_beta   90.00
_cell.angle_gamma   90.00
#
_symmetry.space_group_name_H-M   'P 1'
#
loop_
_entity.id
_entity.type
_entity.pdbx_description
1 polymer ?
#
loop_
_entity_poly.entity_id
_entity_poly.type
_entity_poly.pdbx_seq_one_letter_code
_entity_poly.pdbx_strand_id
1 'polypeptide(L)'
;MKYFRYTTLALSCFLTGCIAAPGTIRDLSERQENLEADVDRMSDTLTDVQRKLEIQSARIRNLEQNYSDIYLKLDELKAEPSSGEPSASAPDEGTVGPPAPTTLQAEKDLYLKAGKLYNQGQFLNAILAYQVFIDTYPNDSRVADAYLKQGLSLVRIGRKDGAKFFFRTLITRFPNSPEALKAREELKSIESE
;
A
#
# COMPACT_ATOMS: atom_id res chain seq x y z
N MET A 1 32.67 50.52 -63.63
CA MET A 1 31.25 50.12 -63.56
C MET A 1 31.10 48.67 -63.06
N LYS A 2 31.25 48.39 -61.76
CA LYS A 2 31.00 47.01 -61.21
C LYS A 2 30.21 46.96 -59.89
N TYR A 3 30.01 48.08 -59.20
CA TYR A 3 29.34 48.11 -57.88
C TYR A 3 27.82 48.31 -57.92
N PHE A 4 27.24 48.76 -59.04
CA PHE A 4 25.80 49.05 -59.15
C PHE A 4 24.91 47.80 -59.26
N ARG A 5 25.49 46.62 -59.52
CA ARG A 5 24.75 45.34 -59.64
C ARG A 5 24.63 44.57 -58.32
N TYR A 6 25.42 44.93 -57.30
CA TYR A 6 25.42 44.23 -56.01
C TYR A 6 24.42 44.83 -55.02
N THR A 7 24.11 46.13 -55.10
CA THR A 7 23.17 46.81 -54.21
C THR A 7 21.71 46.42 -54.48
N THR A 8 21.35 46.10 -55.72
CA THR A 8 19.99 45.60 -56.06
C THR A 8 19.77 44.14 -55.68
N LEU A 9 20.84 43.35 -55.55
CA LEU A 9 20.78 41.93 -55.17
C LEU A 9 20.67 41.73 -53.65
N ALA A 10 21.19 42.68 -52.86
CA ALA A 10 21.12 42.62 -51.40
C ALA A 10 19.75 43.06 -50.85
N LEU A 11 19.06 43.97 -51.53
CA LEU A 11 17.74 44.49 -51.09
C LEU A 11 16.58 43.51 -51.38
N SER A 12 16.76 42.56 -52.31
CA SER A 12 15.75 41.55 -52.63
C SER A 12 15.69 40.38 -51.64
N CYS A 13 16.74 40.17 -50.84
CA CYS A 13 16.76 39.16 -49.77
C CYS A 13 15.97 39.57 -48.52
N PHE A 14 15.73 40.87 -48.30
CA PHE A 14 14.92 41.33 -47.16
C PHE A 14 13.40 41.31 -47.43
N LEU A 15 12.98 41.21 -48.69
CA LEU A 15 11.57 41.07 -49.09
C LEU A 15 11.18 39.63 -49.46
N THR A 16 12.15 38.74 -49.66
CA THR A 16 11.91 37.31 -49.84
C THR A 16 11.87 36.66 -48.46
N GLY A 17 10.78 36.95 -47.74
CA GLY A 17 10.40 36.21 -46.55
C GLY A 17 10.52 34.72 -46.85
N CYS A 18 11.17 34.00 -45.93
CA CYS A 18 11.34 32.55 -46.04
C CYS A 18 9.96 31.94 -46.34
N ILE A 19 9.75 31.48 -47.57
CA ILE A 19 8.57 30.69 -47.93
C ILE A 19 8.80 29.35 -47.24
N ALA A 20 8.43 29.25 -45.97
CA ALA A 20 8.25 27.97 -45.32
C ALA A 20 7.24 27.21 -46.17
N ALA A 21 7.65 26.05 -46.69
CA ALA A 21 6.78 25.23 -47.51
C ALA A 21 5.48 24.99 -46.74
N PRO A 22 4.29 25.09 -47.38
CA PRO A 22 3.01 25.03 -46.68
C PRO A 22 2.81 23.74 -45.86
N GLY A 23 3.55 22.67 -46.17
CA GLY A 23 3.57 21.43 -45.39
C GLY A 23 4.28 21.54 -44.03
N THR A 24 5.39 22.30 -43.92
CA THR A 24 6.14 22.42 -42.66
C THR A 24 5.44 23.30 -41.64
N ILE A 25 4.67 24.30 -42.08
CA ILE A 25 3.87 25.16 -41.18
C ILE A 25 2.74 24.34 -40.54
N ARG A 26 2.11 23.43 -41.31
CA ARG A 26 1.05 22.56 -40.79
C ARG A 26 1.57 21.54 -39.79
N ASP A 27 2.72 20.91 -40.08
CA ASP A 27 3.39 19.98 -39.15
C ASP A 27 3.82 20.69 -37.84
N LEU A 28 4.34 21.93 -37.94
CA LEU A 28 4.69 22.71 -36.75
C LEU A 28 3.47 23.11 -35.92
N SER A 29 2.37 23.52 -36.57
CA SER A 29 1.12 23.85 -35.90
C SER A 29 0.52 22.63 -35.18
N GLU A 30 0.56 21.46 -35.81
CA GLU A 30 0.06 20.21 -35.23
C GLU A 30 0.91 19.76 -34.03
N ARG A 31 2.24 19.91 -34.10
CA ARG A 31 3.12 19.66 -32.95
C ARG A 31 2.87 20.63 -31.80
N GLN A 32 2.57 21.90 -32.08
CA GLN A 32 2.24 22.86 -31.03
C GLN A 32 0.93 22.50 -30.33
N GLU A 33 -0.11 22.15 -31.09
CA GLU A 33 -1.40 21.73 -30.51
C GLU A 33 -1.25 20.45 -29.67
N ASN A 34 -0.49 19.47 -30.17
CA ASN A 34 -0.19 18.26 -29.41
C ASN A 34 0.62 18.53 -28.14
N LEU A 35 1.57 19.48 -28.19
CA LEU A 35 2.39 19.85 -27.05
C LEU A 35 1.58 20.63 -26.00
N GLU A 36 0.69 21.52 -26.42
CA GLU A 36 -0.26 22.21 -25.53
C GLU A 36 -1.17 21.20 -24.83
N ALA A 37 -1.73 20.24 -25.57
CA ALA A 37 -2.54 19.18 -24.97
C ALA A 37 -1.77 18.31 -23.98
N ASP A 38 -0.49 18.04 -24.22
CA ASP A 38 0.36 17.30 -23.28
C ASP A 38 0.73 18.11 -22.04
N VAL A 39 0.95 19.42 -22.17
CA VAL A 39 1.15 20.32 -21.03
C VAL A 39 -0.10 20.37 -20.15
N ASP A 40 -1.28 20.43 -20.75
CA ASP A 40 -2.55 20.40 -20.01
C ASP A 40 -2.76 19.08 -19.28
N ARG A 41 -2.53 17.95 -19.96
CA ARG A 41 -2.57 16.62 -19.32
C ARG A 41 -1.56 16.51 -18.18
N MET A 42 -0.36 17.04 -18.38
CA MET A 42 0.68 16.99 -17.36
C MET A 42 0.29 17.86 -16.16
N SER A 43 -0.29 19.04 -16.38
CA SER A 43 -0.86 19.89 -15.32
C SER A 43 -1.96 19.17 -14.52
N ASP A 44 -2.89 18.50 -15.21
CA ASP A 44 -3.94 17.72 -14.57
C ASP A 44 -3.36 16.57 -13.72
N THR A 45 -2.38 15.85 -14.25
CA THR A 45 -1.72 14.78 -13.47
C THR A 45 -0.97 15.32 -12.25
N LEU A 46 -0.35 16.50 -12.36
CA LEU A 46 0.33 17.13 -11.22
C LEU A 46 -0.66 17.49 -10.13
N THR A 47 -1.80 18.09 -10.47
CA THR A 47 -2.84 18.40 -9.48
C THR A 47 -3.42 17.15 -8.83
N ASP A 48 -3.61 16.06 -9.59
CA ASP A 48 -4.10 14.80 -9.05
C ASP A 48 -3.08 14.13 -8.12
N VAL A 49 -1.81 14.13 -8.49
CA VAL A 49 -0.72 13.61 -7.64
C VAL A 49 -0.60 14.44 -6.36
N GLN A 50 -0.70 15.78 -6.45
CA GLN A 50 -0.71 16.65 -5.28
C GLN A 50 -1.89 16.35 -4.35
N ARG A 51 -3.10 16.20 -4.89
CA ARG A 51 -4.29 15.80 -4.12
C ARG A 51 -4.08 14.45 -3.42
N LYS A 52 -3.52 13.46 -4.13
CA LYS A 52 -3.20 12.14 -3.55
C LYS A 52 -2.17 12.24 -2.44
N LEU A 53 -1.14 13.08 -2.59
CA LEU A 53 -0.14 13.34 -1.55
C LEU A 53 -0.77 14.00 -0.33
N GLU A 54 -1.65 14.98 -0.50
CA GLU A 54 -2.35 15.62 0.62
C GLU A 54 -3.20 14.62 1.41
N ILE A 55 -3.97 13.78 0.70
CA ILE A 55 -4.77 12.71 1.32
C ILE A 55 -3.87 11.72 2.07
N GLN A 56 -2.73 11.33 1.47
CA GLN A 56 -1.79 10.44 2.15
C GLN A 56 -1.17 11.10 3.39
N SER A 57 -0.78 12.37 3.31
CA SER A 57 -0.23 13.11 4.44
C SER A 57 -1.21 13.23 5.60
N ALA A 58 -2.50 13.46 5.30
CA ALA A 58 -3.55 13.52 6.30
C ALA A 58 -3.77 12.17 6.99
N ARG A 59 -3.71 11.08 6.23
CA ARG A 59 -3.81 9.72 6.77
C ARG A 59 -2.62 9.37 7.66
N ILE A 60 -1.40 9.75 7.26
CA ILE A 60 -0.19 9.56 8.08
C ILE A 60 -0.34 10.31 9.40
N ARG A 61 -0.73 11.59 9.38
CA ARG A 61 -0.97 12.37 10.61
C ARG A 61 -1.99 11.74 11.54
N ASN A 62 -3.11 11.25 10.99
CA ASN A 62 -4.13 10.58 11.80
C ASN A 62 -3.62 9.27 12.42
N LEU A 63 -2.79 8.52 11.69
CA LEU A 63 -2.15 7.31 12.21
C LEU A 63 -1.13 7.61 13.31
N GLU A 64 -0.32 8.67 13.14
CA GLU A 64 0.64 9.13 14.14
C GLU A 64 -0.05 9.58 15.43
N GLN A 65 -1.16 10.33 15.30
CA GLN A 65 -1.99 10.72 16.44
C GLN A 65 -2.57 9.50 17.15
N ASN A 66 -3.18 8.59 16.39
CA ASN A 66 -3.74 7.37 16.96
C ASN A 66 -2.67 6.49 17.64
N TYR A 67 -1.45 6.44 17.09
CA TYR A 67 -0.32 5.77 17.73
C TYR A 67 -0.01 6.43 19.08
N SER A 68 0.17 7.77 19.11
CA SER A 68 0.41 8.53 20.36
C SER A 68 -0.66 8.29 21.43
N ASP A 69 -1.94 8.31 21.05
CA ASP A 69 -3.06 8.10 21.97
C ASP A 69 -3.06 6.70 22.58
N ILE A 70 -2.66 5.69 21.81
CA ILE A 70 -2.55 4.30 22.28
C ILE A 70 -1.41 4.16 23.30
N TYR A 71 -0.26 4.82 23.10
CA TYR A 71 0.84 4.78 24.08
C TYR A 71 0.49 5.49 25.38
N LEU A 72 -0.20 6.63 25.31
CA LEU A 72 -0.65 7.34 26.51
C LEU A 72 -1.63 6.49 27.33
N LYS A 73 -2.57 5.81 26.67
CA LYS A 73 -3.50 4.86 27.32
C LYS A 73 -2.78 3.65 27.91
N LEU A 74 -1.68 3.22 27.31
CA LEU A 74 -0.87 2.12 27.83
C LEU A 74 -0.13 2.52 29.12
N ASP A 75 0.30 3.78 29.22
CA ASP A 75 0.93 4.31 30.43
C ASP A 75 -0.11 4.52 31.55
N GLU A 76 -1.32 4.94 31.19
CA GLU A 76 -2.48 5.00 32.09
C GLU A 76 -2.85 3.61 32.64
N LEU A 77 -2.79 2.56 31.81
CA LEU A 77 -2.99 1.17 32.26
C LEU A 77 -1.88 0.63 33.18
N LYS A 78 -0.68 1.22 33.14
CA LYS A 78 0.45 0.84 34.02
C LYS A 78 0.43 1.58 35.36
N ALA A 79 -0.40 2.61 35.50
CA ALA A 79 -0.50 3.44 36.70
C ALA A 79 -1.49 2.90 37.76
N GLU A 80 -2.17 1.78 37.52
CA GLU A 80 -2.99 1.10 38.53
C GLU A 80 -2.10 0.25 39.46
N PRO A 81 -2.07 0.49 40.78
CA PRO A 81 -1.28 -0.29 41.72
C PRO A 81 -1.95 -1.64 42.00
N SER A 82 -1.16 -2.70 41.89
CA SER A 82 -1.45 -4.04 42.37
C SER A 82 -1.86 -4.06 43.84
N SER A 83 -2.94 -4.77 44.18
CA SER A 83 -3.10 -5.35 45.52
C SER A 83 -3.80 -6.71 45.48
N GLY A 84 -3.10 -7.75 45.97
CA GLY A 84 -3.68 -8.96 46.58
C GLY A 84 -3.82 -10.22 45.71
N GLU A 85 -2.86 -11.13 45.78
CA GLU A 85 -3.06 -12.59 45.60
C GLU A 85 -3.85 -13.17 46.82
N PRO A 86 -4.23 -14.49 46.92
CA PRO A 86 -4.34 -15.61 45.96
C PRO A 86 -5.71 -16.33 46.03
N SER A 87 -6.04 -17.25 45.11
CA SER A 87 -6.66 -18.56 45.41
C SER A 87 -7.23 -19.25 44.16
N ALA A 88 -7.01 -20.55 44.09
CA ALA A 88 -7.60 -21.49 43.15
C ALA A 88 -9.14 -21.39 43.07
N SER A 89 -9.67 -21.48 41.85
CA SER A 89 -10.79 -22.33 41.41
C SER A 89 -11.32 -21.79 40.07
N ALA A 90 -11.33 -22.61 39.03
CA ALA A 90 -12.32 -22.44 37.96
C ALA A 90 -13.67 -22.99 38.47
N PRO A 91 -14.84 -22.69 37.86
CA PRO A 91 -15.13 -21.71 36.81
C PRO A 91 -16.25 -20.73 37.23
N ASP A 92 -16.24 -19.47 36.81
CA ASP A 92 -17.51 -18.75 36.71
C ASP A 92 -17.50 -17.58 35.72
N GLU A 93 -18.68 -17.43 35.16
CA GLU A 93 -19.15 -16.58 34.10
C GLU A 93 -19.16 -15.09 34.51
N GLY A 94 -18.54 -14.25 33.68
CA GLY A 94 -18.93 -12.85 33.45
C GLY A 94 -18.55 -11.80 34.51
N THR A 95 -17.78 -10.79 34.08
CA THR A 95 -18.19 -9.38 34.21
C THR A 95 -17.55 -8.52 33.14
N VAL A 96 -18.36 -7.58 32.66
CA VAL A 96 -18.27 -6.79 31.43
C VAL A 96 -17.42 -5.53 31.63
N GLY A 97 -16.39 -5.35 30.80
CA GLY A 97 -15.82 -4.02 30.46
C GLY A 97 -16.62 -3.39 29.31
N PRO A 98 -16.53 -2.06 29.11
CA PRO A 98 -17.48 -1.23 28.35
C PRO A 98 -17.81 -1.82 26.97
N PRO A 99 -19.02 -1.61 26.39
CA PRO A 99 -19.46 -2.34 25.21
C PRO A 99 -18.56 -2.03 24.01
N ALA A 100 -17.45 -2.76 23.93
CA ALA A 100 -16.61 -2.87 22.78
C ALA A 100 -17.50 -3.42 21.66
N PRO A 101 -17.33 -2.96 20.41
CA PRO A 101 -18.11 -3.49 19.30
C PRO A 101 -17.96 -5.00 19.34
N THR A 102 -19.08 -5.69 19.58
CA THR A 102 -19.28 -7.14 19.73
C THR A 102 -18.06 -7.90 19.23
N THR A 103 -17.28 -8.57 20.08
CA THR A 103 -15.92 -9.10 19.80
C THR A 103 -15.76 -9.70 18.39
N LEU A 104 -16.78 -10.40 17.90
CA LEU A 104 -16.89 -10.93 16.53
C LEU A 104 -16.72 -9.88 15.39
N GLN A 105 -17.29 -8.69 15.55
CA GLN A 105 -17.17 -7.59 14.61
C GLN A 105 -15.75 -7.01 14.62
N ALA A 106 -15.15 -6.84 15.81
CA ALA A 106 -13.78 -6.36 15.94
C ALA A 106 -12.76 -7.37 15.36
N GLU A 107 -12.96 -8.67 15.60
CA GLU A 107 -12.23 -9.78 14.96
C GLU A 107 -12.28 -9.65 13.43
N LYS A 108 -13.50 -9.49 12.90
CA LYS A 108 -13.73 -9.39 11.47
C LYS A 108 -13.09 -8.15 10.87
N ASP A 109 -13.21 -7.00 11.52
CA ASP A 109 -12.69 -5.73 11.00
C ASP A 109 -11.16 -5.75 10.91
N LEU A 110 -10.49 -6.33 11.91
CA LEU A 110 -9.03 -6.45 11.93
C LEU A 110 -8.52 -7.36 10.81
N TYR A 111 -9.16 -8.51 10.60
CA TYR A 111 -8.85 -9.40 9.48
C TYR A 111 -9.11 -8.74 8.12
N LEU A 112 -10.24 -8.07 7.94
CA LEU A 112 -10.58 -7.39 6.69
C LEU A 112 -9.62 -6.26 6.35
N LYS A 113 -9.13 -5.53 7.37
CA LYS A 113 -8.11 -4.50 7.20
C LYS A 113 -6.81 -5.09 6.64
N ALA A 114 -6.36 -6.23 7.17
CA ALA A 114 -5.18 -6.94 6.65
C ALA A 114 -5.40 -7.43 5.21
N GLY A 115 -6.56 -8.01 4.91
CA GLY A 115 -6.92 -8.44 3.56
C GLY A 115 -6.98 -7.29 2.54
N LYS A 116 -7.45 -6.10 2.95
CA LYS A 116 -7.42 -4.92 2.09
C LYS A 116 -6.00 -4.51 1.72
N LEU A 117 -5.07 -4.52 2.67
CA LEU A 117 -3.65 -4.21 2.41
C LEU A 117 -3.03 -5.23 1.45
N TYR A 118 -3.34 -6.52 1.65
CA TYR A 118 -2.91 -7.60 0.77
C TYR A 118 -3.38 -7.37 -0.69
N ASN A 119 -4.67 -7.06 -0.86
CA ASN A 119 -5.27 -6.83 -2.18
C ASN A 119 -4.73 -5.55 -2.86
N GLN A 120 -4.25 -4.58 -2.08
CA GLN A 120 -3.61 -3.36 -2.57
C GLN A 120 -2.12 -3.55 -2.92
N GLY A 121 -1.58 -4.77 -2.77
CA GLY A 121 -0.17 -5.07 -3.01
C GLY A 121 0.77 -4.55 -1.92
N GLN A 122 0.23 -4.03 -0.80
CA GLN A 122 1.02 -3.54 0.33
C GLN A 122 1.42 -4.72 1.23
N PHE A 123 2.20 -5.65 0.69
CA PHE A 123 2.49 -6.94 1.31
C PHE A 123 3.19 -6.84 2.68
N LEU A 124 4.13 -5.89 2.86
CA LEU A 124 4.76 -5.67 4.16
C LEU A 124 3.75 -5.23 5.23
N ASN A 125 2.88 -4.27 4.90
CA ASN A 125 1.83 -3.80 5.80
C ASN A 125 0.80 -4.90 6.08
N ALA A 126 0.47 -5.72 5.06
CA ALA A 126 -0.43 -6.84 5.22
C ALA A 126 0.13 -7.88 6.20
N ILE A 127 1.43 -8.21 6.11
CA ILE A 127 2.09 -9.16 7.03
C ILE A 127 1.95 -8.70 8.47
N LEU A 128 2.24 -7.42 8.74
CA LEU A 128 2.11 -6.84 10.08
C LEU A 128 0.65 -6.83 10.56
N ALA A 129 -0.29 -6.45 9.70
CA ALA A 129 -1.71 -6.41 10.06
C ALA A 129 -2.28 -7.81 10.36
N TYR A 130 -1.89 -8.83 9.58
CA TYR A 130 -2.23 -10.22 9.87
C TYR A 130 -1.58 -10.70 11.17
N GLN A 131 -0.36 -10.27 11.49
CA GLN A 131 0.29 -10.61 12.75
C GLN A 131 -0.51 -10.07 13.94
N VAL A 132 -0.91 -8.79 13.89
CA VAL A 132 -1.75 -8.19 14.92
C VAL A 132 -3.07 -8.95 15.07
N PHE A 133 -3.69 -9.38 13.97
CA PHE A 133 -4.89 -10.22 14.02
C PHE A 133 -4.66 -11.56 14.72
N ILE A 134 -3.59 -12.27 14.39
CA ILE A 134 -3.23 -13.56 15.01
C ILE A 134 -2.94 -13.39 16.51
N ASP A 135 -2.24 -12.32 16.90
CA ASP A 135 -1.88 -12.07 18.29
C ASP A 135 -3.09 -11.64 19.13
N THR A 136 -4.01 -10.88 18.52
CA THR A 136 -5.23 -10.39 19.20
C THR A 136 -6.31 -11.48 19.30
N TYR A 137 -6.46 -12.29 18.24
CA TYR A 137 -7.53 -13.28 18.11
C TYR A 137 -6.97 -14.66 17.71
N PRO A 138 -6.14 -15.30 18.57
CA PRO A 138 -5.43 -16.53 18.23
C PRO A 138 -6.34 -17.75 18.01
N ASN A 139 -7.59 -17.68 18.45
CA ASN A 139 -8.59 -18.75 18.34
C ASN A 139 -9.59 -18.54 17.19
N ASP A 140 -9.47 -17.45 16.41
CA ASP A 140 -10.38 -17.20 15.29
C ASP A 140 -10.17 -18.23 14.17
N SER A 141 -11.27 -18.70 13.59
CA SER A 141 -11.27 -19.62 12.44
C SER A 141 -10.40 -19.17 11.25
N ARG A 142 -10.16 -17.86 11.11
CA ARG A 142 -9.40 -17.25 10.02
C ARG A 142 -7.91 -17.13 10.30
N VAL A 143 -7.44 -17.53 11.48
CA VAL A 143 -6.00 -17.52 11.82
C VAL A 143 -5.19 -18.37 10.84
N ALA A 144 -5.74 -19.51 10.40
CA ALA A 144 -5.11 -20.34 9.39
C ALA A 144 -4.91 -19.59 8.06
N ASP A 145 -5.92 -18.84 7.59
CA ASP A 145 -5.79 -18.01 6.38
C ASP A 145 -4.81 -16.85 6.61
N ALA A 146 -4.84 -16.20 7.78
CA ALA A 146 -3.90 -15.13 8.10
C ALA A 146 -2.44 -15.58 7.98
N TYR A 147 -2.08 -16.75 8.53
CA TYR A 147 -0.75 -17.32 8.35
C TYR A 147 -0.42 -17.62 6.88
N LEU A 148 -1.38 -18.16 6.12
CA LEU A 148 -1.21 -18.41 4.69
C LEU A 148 -0.91 -17.10 3.93
N LYS A 149 -1.68 -16.05 4.21
CA LYS A 149 -1.53 -14.73 3.58
C LYS A 149 -0.23 -14.04 3.96
N GLN A 150 0.29 -14.23 5.17
CA GLN A 150 1.63 -13.77 5.56
C GLN A 150 2.71 -14.47 4.72
N GLY A 151 2.64 -15.81 4.60
CA GLY A 151 3.57 -16.57 3.76
C GLY A 151 3.51 -16.15 2.30
N LEU A 152 2.31 -16.06 1.71
CA LEU A 152 2.12 -15.61 0.32
C LEU A 152 2.61 -14.17 0.11
N SER A 153 2.36 -13.26 1.04
CA SER A 153 2.90 -11.90 1.01
C SER A 153 4.42 -11.88 0.95
N LEU A 154 5.08 -12.75 1.73
CA LEU A 154 6.54 -12.87 1.73
C LEU A 154 7.08 -13.42 0.40
N VAL A 155 6.38 -14.38 -0.20
CA VAL A 155 6.70 -14.87 -1.55
C VAL A 155 6.60 -13.72 -2.57
N ARG A 156 5.53 -12.92 -2.51
CA ARG A 156 5.31 -11.79 -3.43
C ARG A 156 6.40 -10.72 -3.36
N ILE A 157 7.05 -10.55 -2.22
CA ILE A 157 8.17 -9.61 -2.04
C ILE A 157 9.55 -10.30 -2.15
N GLY A 158 9.59 -11.55 -2.62
CA GLY A 158 10.84 -12.29 -2.84
C GLY A 158 11.51 -12.85 -1.57
N ARG A 159 10.90 -12.71 -0.40
CA ARG A 159 11.44 -13.20 0.89
C ARG A 159 11.05 -14.65 1.17
N LYS A 160 11.48 -15.55 0.29
CA LYS A 160 11.11 -16.98 0.31
C LYS A 160 11.46 -17.69 1.62
N ASP A 161 12.62 -17.42 2.23
CA ASP A 161 12.98 -18.03 3.52
C ASP A 161 12.05 -17.63 4.66
N GLY A 162 11.63 -16.37 4.67
CA GLY A 162 10.60 -15.90 5.60
C GLY A 162 9.27 -16.60 5.36
N ALA A 163 8.87 -16.77 4.10
CA ALA A 163 7.63 -17.45 3.75
C ALA A 163 7.59 -18.89 4.28
N LYS A 164 8.70 -19.63 4.19
CA LYS A 164 8.83 -21.01 4.71
C LYS A 164 8.47 -21.09 6.20
N PHE A 165 8.89 -20.11 7.00
CA PHE A 165 8.57 -20.07 8.43
C PHE A 165 7.06 -20.02 8.68
N PHE A 166 6.34 -19.12 8.02
CA PHE A 166 4.89 -18.99 8.19
C PHE A 166 4.14 -20.20 7.65
N PHE A 167 4.55 -20.77 6.51
CA PHE A 167 3.95 -21.99 5.97
C PHE A 167 4.14 -23.20 6.90
N ARG A 168 5.35 -23.40 7.44
CA ARG A 168 5.61 -24.47 8.42
C ARG A 168 4.82 -24.28 9.70
N THR A 169 4.70 -23.04 10.17
CA THR A 169 3.88 -22.70 11.35
C THR A 169 2.41 -23.05 11.11
N LEU A 170 1.85 -22.66 9.94
CA LEU A 170 0.50 -23.00 9.54
C LEU A 170 0.27 -24.51 9.49
N ILE A 171 1.17 -25.26 8.85
CA ILE A 171 1.07 -26.72 8.75
C ILE A 171 1.14 -27.38 10.13
N THR A 172 1.95 -26.83 11.04
CA THR A 172 2.10 -27.37 12.41
C THR A 172 0.88 -27.07 13.27
N ARG A 173 0.34 -25.85 13.22
CA ARG A 173 -0.79 -25.43 14.06
C ARG A 173 -2.15 -25.86 13.52
N PHE A 174 -2.31 -25.94 12.20
CA PHE A 174 -3.58 -26.24 11.52
C PHE A 174 -3.43 -27.37 10.48
N PRO A 175 -2.91 -28.56 10.85
CA PRO A 175 -2.48 -29.59 9.89
C PRO A 175 -3.56 -30.11 8.95
N ASN A 176 -4.84 -30.00 9.34
CA ASN A 176 -5.98 -30.52 8.58
C ASN A 176 -6.77 -29.43 7.84
N SER A 177 -6.33 -28.17 7.88
CA SER A 177 -7.04 -27.07 7.23
C SER A 177 -6.74 -27.03 5.72
N PRO A 178 -7.68 -26.51 4.90
CA PRO A 178 -7.43 -26.33 3.47
C PRO A 178 -6.27 -25.34 3.20
N GLU A 179 -6.01 -24.40 4.11
CA GLU A 179 -4.88 -23.48 4.04
C GLU A 179 -3.55 -24.22 4.26
N ALA A 180 -3.48 -25.20 5.16
CA ALA A 180 -2.29 -26.01 5.35
C ALA A 180 -1.96 -26.87 4.13
N LEU A 181 -2.97 -27.34 3.38
CA LEU A 181 -2.74 -28.02 2.10
C LEU A 181 -2.05 -27.10 1.09
N LYS A 182 -2.58 -25.89 0.90
CA LYS A 182 -1.96 -24.87 0.04
C LYS A 182 -0.56 -24.50 0.50
N ALA A 183 -0.35 -24.36 1.81
CA ALA A 183 0.97 -24.06 2.37
C ALA A 183 2.00 -25.16 2.08
N ARG A 184 1.61 -26.44 2.06
CA ARG A 184 2.49 -27.55 1.66
C ARG A 184 2.87 -27.47 0.18
N GLU A 185 1.92 -27.15 -0.67
CA GLU A 185 2.14 -26.97 -2.12
C GLU A 185 3.13 -25.82 -2.38
N GLU A 186 2.90 -24.66 -1.76
CA GLU A 186 3.79 -23.50 -1.85
C GLU A 186 5.17 -23.79 -1.30
N LEU A 187 5.26 -24.49 -0.16
CA LEU A 187 6.55 -24.85 0.44
C LEU A 187 7.36 -25.78 -0.49
N LYS A 188 6.71 -26.78 -1.09
CA LYS A 188 7.34 -27.69 -2.04
C LYS A 188 7.83 -26.95 -3.29
N SER A 189 7.04 -26.01 -3.81
CA SER A 189 7.43 -25.16 -4.94
C SER A 189 8.71 -24.38 -4.63
N ILE A 190 8.73 -23.68 -3.49
CA ILE A 190 9.87 -22.87 -3.05
C ILE A 190 11.14 -23.71 -2.79
N GLU A 191 11.00 -24.94 -2.29
CA GLU A 191 12.13 -25.83 -2.02
C GLU A 191 12.68 -26.51 -3.29
N SER A 192 11.93 -26.45 -4.39
CA SER A 192 12.34 -27.03 -5.68
C SER A 192 13.00 -26.04 -6.65
N GLU A 193 13.00 -24.74 -6.32
CA GLU A 193 13.71 -23.67 -7.06
C GLU A 193 15.17 -23.53 -6.61
#